data_AF-A0A944FU82-F1
#
_entry.id   AF-A0A944FU82-F1
#
_cell.length_a   1.000
_cell.length_b   1.000
_cell.length_c   1.000
_cell.angle_alpha   90.00
_cell.angle_beta   90.00
_cell.angle_gamma   90.00
#
_symmetry.space_group_name_H-M   'P 1'
#
loop_
_entity.id
_entity.type
_entity.pdbx_description
1 polymer ?
#
loop_
_entity_poly.entity_id
_entity_poly.type
_entity_poly.pdbx_seq_one_letter_code
_entity_poly.pdbx_strand_id
1 'polypeptide(L)'
;MKRKQVPGVNIGSSTMLLIFVITSLVSFSVLSLSSAITDKKFMENIRQKNITYYNACNLAEEQLGELDVRLARAYATSDSMNAYFDTVTKGTTITVPISDYQNLQVEVEFLYPQEEGDSYYRITSYSLVNISTPELDESLILIH
;
A
#
# COMPACT_ATOMS: atom_id res chain seq x y z
N MET A 1 25.84 62.51 51.04
CA MET A 1 26.07 61.04 50.99
C MET A 1 24.78 60.34 50.59
N LYS A 2 24.77 59.58 49.48
CA LYS A 2 23.78 58.52 49.22
C LYS A 2 24.47 57.37 48.48
N ARG A 3 24.71 56.26 49.16
CA ARG A 3 25.19 55.02 48.52
C ARG A 3 24.00 54.35 47.84
N LYS A 4 24.02 54.22 46.51
CA LYS A 4 23.10 53.34 45.79
C LYS A 4 23.56 51.89 46.02
N GLN A 5 22.76 51.12 46.73
CA GLN A 5 22.95 49.69 46.85
C GLN A 5 22.49 49.05 45.53
N VAL A 6 23.40 48.39 44.83
CA VAL A 6 23.06 47.48 43.73
C VAL A 6 22.49 46.21 44.37
N PRO A 7 21.28 45.76 44.01
CA PRO A 7 20.74 44.52 44.55
C PRO A 7 21.65 43.38 44.09
N GLY A 8 22.12 42.55 45.04
CA GLY A 8 22.91 41.38 44.74
C GLY A 8 22.13 40.43 43.83
N VAL A 9 22.54 40.32 42.57
CA VAL A 9 22.15 39.20 41.72
C VAL A 9 22.68 37.96 42.43
N ASN A 10 21.77 37.13 42.96
CA ASN A 10 22.11 35.84 43.54
C ASN A 10 22.80 35.01 42.46
N ILE A 11 24.12 34.87 42.54
CA ILE A 11 24.99 34.11 41.62
C ILE A 11 24.49 32.67 41.38
N GLY A 12 23.69 32.12 42.30
CA GLY A 12 23.01 30.83 42.14
C GLY A 12 21.77 30.82 41.24
N SER A 13 21.10 31.95 41.01
CA SER A 13 19.87 32.02 40.20
C SER A 13 20.15 32.01 38.69
N SER A 14 21.23 32.68 38.26
CA SER A 14 21.63 32.73 36.85
C SER A 14 22.18 31.38 36.35
N THR A 15 22.87 30.63 37.21
CA THR A 15 23.40 29.29 36.89
C THR A 15 22.29 28.24 36.83
N MET A 16 21.27 28.34 37.68
CA MET A 16 20.09 27.48 37.62
C MET A 16 19.30 27.66 36.31
N LEU A 17 19.14 28.91 35.85
CA LEU A 17 18.49 29.18 34.56
C LEU A 17 19.28 28.58 33.40
N LEU A 18 20.61 28.71 33.41
CA LEU A 18 21.48 28.15 32.38
C LEU A 18 21.37 26.63 32.30
N ILE A 19 21.38 25.94 33.46
CA ILE A 19 21.22 24.48 33.51
C ILE A 19 19.88 24.06 32.94
N PHE A 20 18.79 24.75 33.30
CA PHE A 20 17.45 24.46 32.78
C PHE A 20 17.37 24.61 31.25
N VAL A 21 17.98 25.66 30.69
CA VAL A 21 18.03 25.84 29.23
C VAL A 21 18.82 24.71 28.58
N ILE A 22 19.98 24.33 29.11
CA ILE A 22 20.79 23.24 28.55
C ILE A 22 20.03 21.92 28.59
N THR A 23 19.44 21.55 29.73
CA THR A 23 18.67 20.30 29.83
C THR A 23 17.46 20.33 28.91
N SER A 24 16.75 21.45 28.78
CA SER A 24 15.65 21.60 27.83
C SER A 24 16.10 21.45 26.37
N LEU A 25 17.27 21.98 26.00
CA LEU A 25 17.84 21.88 24.66
C LEU A 25 18.23 20.43 24.34
N VAL A 26 18.81 19.72 25.30
CA VAL A 26 19.15 18.30 25.18
C VAL A 26 17.87 17.48 25.02
N SER A 27 16.85 17.69 25.86
CA SER A 27 15.55 17.00 25.75
C SER A 27 14.89 17.24 24.39
N PHE A 28 14.87 18.49 23.93
CA PHE A 28 14.33 18.83 22.61
C PHE A 28 15.11 18.16 21.47
N SER A 29 16.43 18.15 21.55
CA SER A 29 17.29 17.52 20.53
C SER A 29 17.07 16.01 20.45
N VAL A 30 16.96 15.33 21.59
CA VAL A 30 16.68 13.89 21.65
C VAL A 30 15.30 13.58 21.08
N LEU A 31 14.28 14.37 21.41
CA LEU A 31 12.92 14.18 20.89
C LEU A 31 12.86 14.40 19.38
N SER A 32 13.57 15.42 18.87
CA SER A 32 13.72 15.70 17.44
C SER A 32 14.37 14.54 16.69
N LEU A 33 15.48 14.00 17.21
CA LEU A 33 16.16 12.83 16.62
C LEU A 33 15.28 11.56 16.67
N SER A 34 14.62 11.29 17.80
CA SER A 34 13.71 10.15 17.94
C SER A 34 12.56 10.22 16.95
N SER A 35 12.01 11.42 16.73
CA SER A 35 10.98 11.68 15.74
C SER A 35 11.51 11.41 14.33
N ALA A 36 12.68 11.96 13.98
CA ALA A 36 13.30 11.75 12.67
C ALA A 36 13.63 10.28 12.35
N ILE A 37 14.06 9.50 13.35
CA ILE A 37 14.29 8.04 13.18
C ILE A 37 12.98 7.31 12.93
N THR A 38 11.93 7.68 13.65
CA THR A 38 10.59 7.08 13.50
C THR A 38 10.01 7.41 12.13
N ASP A 39 10.13 8.67 11.71
CA ASP A 39 9.70 9.15 10.39
C ASP A 39 10.45 8.42 9.27
N LYS A 40 11.77 8.23 9.41
CA LYS A 40 12.57 7.47 8.44
C LYS A 40 12.05 6.04 8.26
N LYS A 41 11.79 5.32 9.38
CA LYS A 41 11.26 3.95 9.33
C LYS A 41 9.87 3.91 8.68
N PHE A 42 9.01 4.88 9.00
CA PHE A 42 7.69 5.00 8.40
C PHE A 42 7.74 5.26 6.89
N MET A 43 8.63 6.17 6.46
CA MET A 43 8.85 6.48 5.05
C MET A 43 9.39 5.28 4.28
N GLU A 44 10.30 4.50 4.85
CA GLU A 44 10.82 3.28 4.24
C GLU A 44 9.71 2.24 4.03
N ASN A 45 8.85 2.04 5.02
CA ASN A 45 7.70 1.16 4.91
C ASN A 45 6.71 1.61 3.82
N ILE A 46 6.43 2.92 3.74
CA ILE A 46 5.57 3.48 2.66
C ILE A 46 6.21 3.24 1.30
N ARG A 47 7.51 3.51 1.16
CA ARG A 47 8.24 3.28 -0.08
C ARG A 47 8.14 1.82 -0.51
N GLN A 48 8.34 0.90 0.43
CA GLN A 48 8.25 -0.53 0.15
C GLN A 48 6.85 -0.93 -0.31
N LYS A 49 5.80 -0.45 0.38
CA LYS A 49 4.40 -0.68 -0.02
C LYS A 49 4.11 -0.17 -1.43
N ASN A 50 4.58 1.03 -1.76
CA ASN A 50 4.41 1.60 -3.11
C ASN A 50 5.10 0.74 -4.16
N ILE A 51 6.36 0.33 -3.93
CA ILE A 51 7.10 -0.54 -4.86
C ILE A 51 6.34 -1.85 -5.08
N THR A 52 5.91 -2.52 -4.01
CA THR A 52 5.18 -3.78 -4.13
C THR A 52 3.86 -3.61 -4.87
N TYR A 53 3.12 -2.53 -4.62
CA TYR A 53 1.89 -2.21 -5.34
C TYR A 53 2.14 -2.05 -6.85
N TYR A 54 3.14 -1.26 -7.25
CA TYR A 54 3.44 -1.06 -8.68
C TYR A 54 3.94 -2.34 -9.34
N ASN A 55 4.73 -3.15 -8.63
CA ASN A 55 5.14 -4.47 -9.14
C ASN A 55 3.94 -5.38 -9.38
N ALA A 56 2.95 -5.38 -8.48
CA ALA A 56 1.72 -6.15 -8.66
C ALA A 56 0.90 -5.64 -9.85
N CYS A 57 0.83 -4.32 -10.06
CA CYS A 57 0.19 -3.74 -11.24
C CYS A 57 0.88 -4.22 -12.52
N ASN A 58 2.21 -4.17 -12.58
CA ASN A 58 2.96 -4.62 -13.75
C ASN A 58 2.73 -6.11 -14.04
N LEU A 59 2.67 -6.95 -13.00
CA LEU A 59 2.37 -8.38 -13.17
C LEU A 59 0.93 -8.63 -13.63
N ALA A 60 -0.02 -7.78 -13.21
CA ALA A 60 -1.39 -7.84 -13.71
C ALA A 60 -1.46 -7.44 -15.19
N GLU A 61 -0.74 -6.39 -15.59
CA GLU A 61 -0.63 -5.98 -17.01
C GLU A 61 0.03 -7.05 -17.88
N GLU A 62 1.07 -7.74 -17.37
CA GLU A 62 1.69 -8.87 -18.08
C GLU A 62 0.67 -9.99 -18.33
N GLN A 63 -0.12 -10.36 -17.30
CA GLN A 63 -1.19 -11.35 -17.44
C GLN A 63 -2.32 -10.90 -18.37
N LEU A 64 -2.66 -9.61 -18.37
CA LEU A 64 -3.60 -9.04 -19.35
C LEU A 64 -3.07 -9.12 -20.78
N GLY A 65 -1.76 -8.89 -20.97
CA GLY A 65 -1.11 -9.05 -22.28
C GLY A 65 -1.10 -10.51 -22.76
N GLU A 66 -0.85 -11.47 -21.87
CA GLU A 66 -0.99 -12.90 -22.20
C GLU A 66 -2.44 -13.26 -22.56
N LEU A 67 -3.40 -12.68 -21.82
CA LEU A 67 -4.82 -12.85 -22.08
C LEU A 67 -5.20 -12.32 -23.46
N ASP A 68 -4.70 -11.14 -23.86
CA ASP A 68 -4.91 -10.58 -25.20
C ASP A 68 -4.49 -11.56 -26.30
N VAL A 69 -3.28 -12.13 -26.20
CA VAL A 69 -2.77 -13.11 -27.16
C VAL A 69 -3.65 -14.36 -27.20
N ARG A 70 -4.12 -14.83 -26.03
CA ARG A 70 -4.98 -16.01 -25.92
C ARG A 70 -6.35 -15.76 -26.56
N LEU A 71 -6.97 -14.61 -26.28
CA LEU A 71 -8.28 -14.25 -26.83
C LEU A 71 -8.20 -14.00 -28.35
N ALA A 72 -7.14 -13.35 -28.84
CA ALA A 72 -6.91 -13.17 -30.26
C ALA A 72 -6.78 -14.52 -31.00
N ARG A 73 -6.05 -15.49 -30.41
CA ARG A 73 -5.94 -16.84 -30.98
C ARG A 73 -7.29 -17.56 -30.97
N ALA A 74 -8.02 -17.50 -29.86
CA ALA A 74 -9.34 -18.11 -29.75
C ALA A 74 -10.32 -17.53 -30.77
N TYR A 75 -10.29 -16.22 -31.00
CA TYR A 75 -11.08 -15.56 -32.02
C TYR A 75 -10.71 -16.07 -33.43
N ALA A 76 -9.42 -16.13 -33.76
CA ALA A 76 -8.95 -16.60 -35.06
C ALA A 76 -9.29 -18.07 -35.37
N THR A 77 -9.48 -18.89 -34.34
CA THR A 77 -9.83 -20.32 -34.47
C THR A 77 -11.34 -20.59 -34.36
N SER A 78 -12.15 -19.58 -34.02
CA SER A 78 -13.59 -19.76 -33.78
C SER A 78 -14.41 -19.30 -34.97
N ASP A 79 -15.27 -20.19 -35.48
CA ASP A 79 -16.13 -19.87 -36.63
C ASP A 79 -17.39 -19.05 -36.25
N SER A 80 -17.69 -18.92 -34.94
CA SER A 80 -18.84 -18.17 -34.46
C SER A 80 -18.62 -17.61 -33.06
N MET A 81 -19.42 -16.59 -32.70
CA MET A 81 -19.47 -16.02 -31.36
C MET A 81 -19.71 -17.07 -30.26
N ASN A 82 -20.56 -18.07 -30.53
CA ASN A 82 -20.87 -19.10 -29.55
C ASN A 82 -19.66 -20.04 -29.33
N ALA A 83 -19.01 -20.48 -30.41
CA ALA A 83 -17.79 -21.30 -30.34
C ALA A 83 -16.63 -20.59 -29.63
N TYR A 84 -16.53 -19.26 -29.80
CA TYR A 84 -15.58 -18.43 -29.08
C TYR A 84 -15.82 -18.48 -27.57
N PHE A 85 -17.05 -18.17 -27.11
CA PHE A 85 -17.35 -18.14 -25.68
C PHE A 85 -17.35 -19.51 -25.01
N ASP A 86 -17.60 -20.59 -25.76
CA ASP A 86 -17.40 -21.96 -25.29
C ASP A 86 -15.92 -22.25 -25.00
N THR A 87 -15.00 -21.60 -25.72
CA THR A 87 -13.55 -21.78 -25.55
C THR A 87 -12.99 -20.94 -24.41
N VAL A 88 -13.39 -19.68 -24.28
CA VAL A 88 -12.74 -18.73 -23.35
C VAL A 88 -13.48 -18.52 -22.04
N THR A 89 -14.78 -18.86 -21.94
CA THR A 89 -15.68 -18.52 -20.80
C THR A 89 -15.83 -16.99 -20.65
N LYS A 90 -17.03 -16.46 -20.39
CA LYS A 90 -17.38 -15.02 -20.56
C LYS A 90 -16.58 -13.98 -19.77
N GLY A 91 -15.62 -14.37 -18.95
CA GLY A 91 -14.74 -13.47 -18.24
C GLY A 91 -13.78 -14.23 -17.34
N THR A 92 -12.83 -13.52 -16.76
CA THR A 92 -11.93 -14.07 -15.76
C THR A 92 -11.57 -13.00 -14.73
N THR A 93 -11.00 -13.45 -13.62
CA THR A 93 -10.45 -12.56 -12.60
C THR A 93 -8.96 -12.85 -12.44
N ILE A 94 -8.14 -11.85 -12.70
CA ILE A 94 -6.70 -11.89 -12.44
C ILE A 94 -6.49 -11.43 -11.00
N THR A 95 -5.78 -12.24 -10.23
CA THR A 95 -5.49 -11.96 -8.82
C THR A 95 -3.99 -11.98 -8.61
N VAL A 96 -3.42 -10.87 -8.17
CA VAL A 96 -1.99 -10.73 -7.88
C VAL A 96 -1.80 -10.43 -6.39
N PRO A 97 -1.06 -11.27 -5.64
CA PRO A 97 -0.79 -11.00 -4.23
C PRO A 97 0.16 -9.82 -4.07
N ILE A 98 -0.23 -8.86 -3.24
CA ILE A 98 0.60 -7.73 -2.81
C ILE A 98 1.20 -8.00 -1.43
N SER A 99 0.43 -8.66 -0.56
CA SER A 99 0.86 -9.10 0.77
C SER A 99 0.00 -10.28 1.22
N ASP A 100 0.29 -10.83 2.40
CA ASP A 100 -0.47 -11.95 2.99
C ASP A 100 -1.97 -11.63 3.20
N TYR A 101 -2.33 -10.34 3.21
CA TYR A 101 -3.70 -9.87 3.47
C TYR A 101 -4.29 -9.03 2.35
N GLN A 102 -3.57 -8.80 1.25
CA GLN A 102 -4.03 -7.91 0.19
C GLN A 102 -3.69 -8.47 -1.18
N ASN A 103 -4.71 -8.55 -2.03
CA ASN A 103 -4.57 -8.85 -3.45
C ASN A 103 -4.95 -7.63 -4.28
N LEU A 104 -4.25 -7.47 -5.41
CA LEU A 104 -4.75 -6.71 -6.52
C LEU A 104 -5.66 -7.63 -7.35
N GLN A 105 -6.92 -7.22 -7.54
CA GLN A 105 -7.90 -7.97 -8.30
C GLN A 105 -8.33 -7.17 -9.52
N VAL A 106 -8.19 -7.79 -10.69
CA VAL A 106 -8.61 -7.23 -11.98
C VAL A 106 -9.65 -8.17 -12.58
N GLU A 107 -10.87 -7.68 -12.69
CA GLU A 107 -11.97 -8.41 -13.31
C GLU A 107 -12.12 -7.98 -14.76
N VAL A 108 -12.21 -8.96 -15.64
CA VAL A 108 -12.34 -8.75 -17.08
C VAL A 108 -13.52 -9.54 -17.62
N GLU A 109 -14.32 -8.85 -18.43
CA GLU A 109 -15.42 -9.43 -19.21
C GLU A 109 -14.94 -9.61 -20.65
N PHE A 110 -15.10 -10.80 -21.22
CA PHE A 110 -14.67 -11.06 -22.59
C PHE A 110 -15.72 -10.62 -23.59
N LEU A 111 -15.25 -10.03 -24.69
CA LEU A 111 -16.06 -9.48 -25.76
C LEU A 111 -15.77 -10.23 -27.05
N TYR A 112 -16.79 -10.35 -27.91
CA TYR A 112 -16.59 -10.82 -29.27
C TYR A 112 -16.48 -9.59 -30.18
N PRO A 113 -15.32 -9.34 -30.81
CA PRO A 113 -15.12 -8.17 -31.65
C PRO A 113 -16.09 -8.21 -32.83
N GLN A 114 -16.78 -7.10 -33.11
CA GLN A 114 -17.72 -6.99 -34.23
C GLN A 114 -17.05 -6.28 -35.41
N GLU A 115 -16.14 -5.36 -35.13
CA GLU A 115 -15.37 -4.60 -36.11
C GLU A 115 -13.86 -4.86 -35.99
N GLU A 116 -13.15 -4.60 -37.08
CA GLU A 116 -11.70 -4.75 -37.13
C GLU A 116 -11.03 -3.69 -36.24
N GLY A 117 -10.40 -4.12 -35.14
CA GLY A 117 -9.78 -3.25 -34.15
C GLY A 117 -10.52 -3.18 -32.80
N ASP A 118 -11.65 -3.87 -32.65
CA ASP A 118 -12.32 -4.01 -31.36
C ASP A 118 -11.45 -4.77 -30.34
N SER A 119 -11.55 -4.37 -29.08
CA SER A 119 -10.89 -5.07 -27.97
C SER A 119 -11.59 -6.39 -27.65
N TYR A 120 -10.81 -7.41 -27.30
CA TYR A 120 -11.33 -8.74 -26.94
C TYR A 120 -11.85 -8.82 -25.51
N TYR A 121 -11.61 -7.80 -24.67
CA TYR A 121 -12.14 -7.76 -23.31
C TYR A 121 -12.34 -6.33 -22.84
N ARG A 122 -13.06 -6.20 -21.73
CA ARG A 122 -13.18 -4.95 -20.98
C ARG A 122 -12.90 -5.20 -19.52
N ILE A 123 -12.04 -4.37 -18.94
CA ILE A 123 -11.82 -4.35 -17.49
C ILE A 123 -13.08 -3.79 -16.82
N THR A 124 -13.74 -4.59 -16.00
CA THR A 124 -14.95 -4.20 -15.24
C THR A 124 -14.59 -3.66 -13.86
N SER A 125 -13.51 -4.17 -13.26
CA SER A 125 -13.03 -3.76 -11.94
C SER A 125 -11.51 -3.84 -11.86
N TYR A 126 -10.90 -2.88 -11.17
CA TYR A 126 -9.48 -2.86 -10.84
C TYR A 126 -9.35 -2.34 -9.40
N SER A 127 -9.18 -3.23 -8.44
CA SER A 127 -9.25 -2.85 -7.03
C SER A 127 -8.34 -3.67 -6.12
N LEU A 128 -7.99 -3.07 -4.97
CA LEU A 128 -7.30 -3.76 -3.89
C LEU A 128 -8.32 -4.42 -2.98
N VAL A 129 -8.20 -5.73 -2.82
CA VAL A 129 -9.10 -6.53 -1.99
C VAL A 129 -8.32 -7.09 -0.81
N ASN A 130 -8.85 -6.84 0.40
CA ASN A 130 -8.31 -7.44 1.61
C ASN A 130 -8.77 -8.88 1.70
N ILE A 131 -7.81 -9.79 1.85
CA ILE A 131 -8.04 -11.21 2.13
C ILE A 131 -8.13 -11.32 3.64
N SER A 132 -9.34 -11.16 4.20
CA SER A 132 -9.55 -11.54 5.60
C SER A 132 -9.39 -13.06 5.68
N THR A 133 -8.38 -13.57 6.39
CA THR A 133 -8.37 -14.95 6.86
C THR A 133 -9.46 -15.09 7.93
N PRO A 134 -10.55 -15.84 7.70
CA PRO A 134 -11.41 -16.26 8.79
C PRO A 134 -10.84 -17.60 9.29
N GLU A 135 -9.76 -17.55 10.05
CA GLU A 135 -9.48 -18.61 11.03
C GLU A 135 -9.81 -18.02 12.40
N LEU A 136 -11.12 -17.99 12.68
CA LEU A 136 -11.55 -18.03 14.07
C LEU A 136 -11.16 -19.42 14.56
N ASP A 137 -10.09 -19.44 15.35
CA ASP A 137 -9.66 -20.59 16.13
C ASP A 137 -10.84 -21.05 17.00
N GLU A 138 -11.63 -22.02 16.50
CA GLU A 138 -12.73 -22.67 17.25
C GLU A 138 -12.21 -23.57 18.38
N SER A 139 -10.98 -23.34 18.87
CA SER A 139 -10.42 -23.99 20.06
C SER A 139 -10.75 -23.27 21.37
N LEU A 140 -11.72 -22.35 21.38
CA LEU A 140 -12.32 -21.84 22.61
C LEU A 140 -13.01 -23.00 23.35
N ILE A 141 -12.24 -23.56 24.27
CA ILE A 141 -12.56 -24.59 25.24
C ILE A 141 -13.98 -24.38 25.77
N LEU A 142 -14.87 -25.29 25.39
CA LEU A 142 -16.19 -25.44 25.99
C LEU A 142 -15.96 -26.05 27.39
N ILE A 143 -15.77 -25.20 28.40
CA ILE A 143 -15.79 -25.63 29.80
C ILE A 143 -17.26 -25.94 30.11
N HIS A 144 -17.62 -27.23 30.10
CA HIS A 144 -18.83 -27.72 30.75
C HIS A 144 -18.57 -27.92 32.25
#